data_AF-A0A8D8FTP6-F1
#
_entry.id   AF-A0A8D8FTP6-F1
#
_cell.length_a   1.000
_cell.length_b   1.000
_cell.length_c   1.000
_cell.angle_alpha   90.00
_cell.angle_beta   90.00
_cell.angle_gamma   90.00
#
_symmetry.space_group_name_H-M   'P 1'
#
loop_
_entity.id
_entity.type
_entity.pdbx_description
1 polymer ?
#
loop_
_entity_poly.entity_id
_entity_poly.type
_entity_poly.pdbx_seq_one_letter_code
_entity_poly.pdbx_strand_id
1 'polypeptide(L)'
;MNQSKELTREIHPSNSEKEVNSSNNGKKQQECNKYIYSRWMVFLVLMSSIAVTLYFHNGKHNSPVKNNSAEFLMPPNPQRTDTKPVPSYTQLHIFKQAAVCSDSQVCSQVGRYIFEKNGSIVDATLATMFCSGLSNMQSMGIGGGFIMNLYIKQEGKAYTLDAREISAKASTRDMHLKWNEIIQPTIDICKNGFEMSKHMYDSLHTNSKVKMDKQLRQMYVDEHSNEFYKPGTIIKPDKLCRTLEIIAEQGGDSLYIGKLAEMFASDLKDMGSIITKHDLEEYEVRWNDSIPIDINGDIMYVIPPPASGILVSYIVNILKNYNFKPEDISSVNSTILTYHRIIEAFKHTYGKRTQIGDPKYVNIDDNASTFDRYMRCT
;
A
#
# COMPACT_ATOMS: atom_id res chain seq x y z
N MET A 1 -14.84 -39.12 70.55
CA MET A 1 -15.20 -38.81 69.15
C MET A 1 -14.19 -37.81 68.60
N ASN A 2 -13.45 -38.25 67.56
CA ASN A 2 -12.71 -37.56 66.48
C ASN A 2 -11.73 -36.41 66.85
N GLN A 3 -10.41 -36.66 66.74
CA GLN A 3 -9.52 -36.39 65.55
C GLN A 3 -9.31 -34.88 65.32
N SER A 4 -8.12 -34.32 65.12
CA SER A 4 -6.75 -34.81 64.89
C SER A 4 -5.75 -33.62 65.01
N LYS A 5 -4.59 -33.92 65.60
CA LYS A 5 -3.20 -33.37 65.57
C LYS A 5 -2.82 -32.37 64.45
N GLU A 6 -1.80 -31.49 64.54
CA GLU A 6 -0.44 -31.58 65.13
C GLU A 6 0.23 -30.17 65.14
N LEU A 7 0.67 -29.65 66.28
CA LEU A 7 2.04 -29.57 66.86
C LEU A 7 3.11 -28.72 66.14
N THR A 8 3.59 -27.72 66.88
CA THR A 8 4.72 -26.82 66.59
C THR A 8 5.76 -26.89 67.71
N ARG A 9 6.99 -26.50 67.34
CA ARG A 9 8.06 -25.86 68.12
C ARG A 9 9.25 -26.67 68.66
N GLU A 10 10.38 -26.01 68.42
CA GLU A 10 11.79 -26.30 68.62
C GLU A 10 12.31 -25.93 70.04
N ILE A 11 13.63 -26.16 70.19
CA ILE A 11 14.69 -25.35 70.83
C ILE A 11 15.28 -25.90 72.15
N HIS A 12 16.54 -26.39 72.11
CA HIS A 12 17.75 -25.70 72.62
C HIS A 12 19.03 -26.58 72.54
N PRO A 13 20.22 -26.00 72.21
CA PRO A 13 21.48 -26.74 72.07
C PRO A 13 22.44 -26.56 73.27
N SER A 14 23.39 -27.48 73.42
CA SER A 14 24.47 -27.43 74.42
C SER A 14 25.87 -27.54 73.77
N ASN A 15 26.78 -26.66 74.19
CA ASN A 15 28.21 -26.64 73.83
C ASN A 15 29.04 -27.56 74.73
N SER A 16 30.09 -28.18 74.16
CA SER A 16 31.34 -28.49 74.87
C SER A 16 32.52 -28.43 73.88
N GLU A 17 33.41 -27.46 74.10
CA GLU A 17 34.66 -27.21 73.35
C GLU A 17 35.90 -27.58 74.17
N LYS A 18 37.03 -27.67 73.45
CA LYS A 18 38.47 -27.78 73.83
C LYS A 18 38.98 -29.23 73.76
N GLU A 19 40.02 -29.60 72.99
CA GLU A 19 41.16 -28.88 72.45
C GLU A 19 41.86 -29.82 71.43
N VAL A 20 41.76 -29.59 70.11
CA VAL A 20 42.75 -30.03 69.09
C VAL A 20 42.51 -29.17 67.83
N ASN A 21 42.92 -27.90 67.84
CA ASN A 21 42.74 -27.02 66.68
C ASN A 21 43.87 -26.00 66.56
N SER A 22 44.95 -26.34 65.85
CA SER A 22 45.93 -25.33 65.43
C SER A 22 46.74 -25.63 64.16
N SER A 23 46.68 -26.84 63.58
CA SER A 23 47.50 -27.18 62.39
C SER A 23 46.71 -27.30 61.07
N ASN A 24 45.40 -27.52 61.10
CA ASN A 24 44.58 -27.73 59.89
C ASN A 24 43.79 -26.50 59.39
N ASN A 25 43.70 -25.42 60.18
CA ASN A 25 42.91 -24.23 59.81
C ASN A 25 43.62 -23.30 58.80
N GLY A 26 44.96 -23.26 58.77
CA GLY A 26 45.70 -22.38 57.85
C GLY A 26 45.58 -22.77 56.37
N LYS A 27 45.57 -24.06 56.06
CA LYS A 27 45.50 -24.56 54.67
C LYS A 27 44.07 -24.53 54.10
N LYS A 28 43.04 -24.81 54.91
CA LYS A 28 41.63 -24.70 54.48
C LYS A 28 41.17 -23.25 54.26
N GLN A 29 41.64 -22.30 55.06
CA GLN A 29 41.31 -20.88 54.88
C GLN A 29 41.87 -20.33 53.55
N GLN A 30 43.07 -20.79 53.15
CA GLN A 30 43.74 -20.35 51.93
C GLN A 30 43.07 -20.90 50.66
N GLU A 31 42.59 -22.14 50.67
CA GLU A 31 41.82 -22.70 49.55
C GLU A 31 40.41 -22.08 49.42
N CYS A 32 39.72 -21.83 50.55
CA CYS A 32 38.42 -21.14 50.52
C CYS A 32 38.53 -19.72 49.95
N ASN A 33 39.56 -18.95 50.31
CA ASN A 33 39.76 -17.62 49.74
C ASN A 33 40.04 -17.70 48.23
N LYS A 34 40.82 -18.67 47.76
CA LYS A 34 41.08 -18.85 46.32
C LYS A 34 39.80 -19.17 45.54
N TYR A 35 38.90 -19.96 46.13
CA TYR A 35 37.60 -20.30 45.56
C TYR A 35 36.62 -19.11 45.56
N ILE A 36 36.63 -18.30 46.61
CA ILE A 36 35.84 -17.06 46.71
C ILE A 36 36.34 -16.05 45.69
N TYR A 37 37.66 -15.80 45.59
CA TYR A 37 38.23 -14.90 44.59
C TYR A 37 37.97 -15.37 43.14
N SER A 38 38.01 -16.68 42.89
CA SER A 38 37.67 -17.25 41.58
C SER A 38 36.19 -17.02 41.22
N ARG A 39 35.26 -17.23 42.16
CA ARG A 39 33.83 -16.94 41.93
C ARG A 39 33.56 -15.46 41.74
N TRP A 40 34.22 -14.58 42.50
CA TRP A 40 34.08 -13.13 42.34
C TRP A 40 34.66 -12.64 41.00
N MET A 41 35.79 -13.19 40.54
CA MET A 41 36.32 -12.87 39.21
C MET A 41 35.38 -13.32 38.10
N VAL A 42 34.84 -14.54 38.16
CA VAL A 42 33.88 -15.02 37.15
C VAL A 42 32.61 -14.16 37.16
N PHE A 43 32.13 -13.74 38.34
CA PHE A 43 30.97 -12.85 38.45
C PHE A 43 31.27 -11.45 37.87
N LEU A 44 32.45 -10.89 38.12
CA LEU A 44 32.87 -9.60 37.56
C LEU A 44 33.04 -9.64 36.05
N VAL A 45 33.55 -10.75 35.50
CA VAL A 45 33.66 -10.96 34.04
C VAL A 45 32.29 -11.12 33.40
N LEU A 46 31.35 -11.83 34.05
CA LEU A 46 29.96 -11.94 33.59
C LEU A 46 29.23 -10.59 33.65
N MET A 47 29.39 -9.83 34.73
CA MET A 47 28.76 -8.51 34.86
C MET A 47 29.34 -7.49 33.87
N SER A 48 30.65 -7.54 33.60
CA SER A 48 31.27 -6.67 32.59
C SER A 48 30.84 -7.06 31.17
N SER A 49 30.72 -8.35 30.87
CA SER A 49 30.22 -8.80 29.56
C SER A 49 28.72 -8.50 29.37
N ILE A 50 27.89 -8.58 30.42
CA ILE A 50 26.49 -8.11 30.38
C ILE A 50 26.43 -6.60 30.19
N ALA A 51 27.23 -5.82 30.92
CA ALA A 51 27.28 -4.37 30.79
C ALA A 51 27.76 -3.93 29.39
N VAL A 52 28.75 -4.62 28.83
CA VAL A 52 29.24 -4.41 27.45
C VAL A 52 28.17 -4.79 26.44
N THR A 53 27.46 -5.90 26.65
CA THR A 53 26.35 -6.31 25.78
C THR A 53 25.20 -5.31 25.83
N LEU A 54 24.81 -4.83 27.02
CA LEU A 54 23.81 -3.77 27.20
C LEU A 54 24.28 -2.43 26.62
N TYR A 55 25.56 -2.10 26.73
CA TYR A 55 26.14 -0.90 26.11
C TYR A 55 26.12 -0.99 24.58
N PHE A 56 26.44 -2.15 23.99
CA PHE A 56 26.34 -2.36 22.54
C PHE A 56 24.90 -2.52 22.04
N HIS A 57 23.97 -2.98 22.90
CA HIS A 57 22.55 -3.09 22.56
C HIS A 57 21.85 -1.72 22.64
N ASN A 58 22.11 -0.92 23.69
CA ASN A 58 21.61 0.45 23.82
C ASN A 58 22.34 1.43 22.88
N GLY A 59 23.62 1.20 22.60
CA GLY A 59 24.45 2.01 21.70
C GLY A 59 24.12 1.83 20.21
N LYS A 60 23.31 0.81 19.84
CA LYS A 60 22.82 0.62 18.46
C LYS A 60 21.45 1.21 18.19
N HIS A 61 20.78 1.82 19.18
CA HIS A 61 19.42 2.35 18.99
C HIS A 61 19.24 3.86 19.20
N ASN A 62 20.28 4.62 19.52
CA ASN A 62 20.18 6.08 19.66
C ASN A 62 21.21 6.82 18.79
N SER A 63 21.16 6.59 17.47
CA SER A 63 21.47 7.67 16.55
C SER A 63 20.21 8.52 16.42
N PRO A 64 20.25 9.84 16.71
CA PRO A 64 19.14 10.70 16.34
C PRO A 64 19.10 10.72 14.83
N VAL A 65 18.17 9.96 14.24
CA VAL A 65 17.78 10.14 12.84
C VAL A 65 17.27 11.58 12.77
N LYS A 66 18.08 12.46 12.19
CA LYS A 66 17.62 13.80 11.80
C LYS A 66 16.46 13.58 10.83
N ASN A 67 15.23 13.70 11.33
CA ASN A 67 14.03 13.79 10.52
C ASN A 67 14.06 15.10 9.74
N ASN A 68 14.84 15.13 8.66
CA ASN A 68 14.58 16.06 7.56
C ASN A 68 13.48 15.41 6.72
N SER A 69 12.22 15.67 7.08
CA SER A 69 11.03 15.16 6.39
C SER A 69 11.00 15.47 4.88
N ALA A 70 11.79 16.45 4.43
CA ALA A 70 11.89 16.83 3.02
C ALA A 70 12.78 15.91 2.17
N GLU A 71 13.80 15.25 2.73
CA GLU A 71 14.78 14.46 1.95
C GLU A 71 14.23 13.09 1.53
N PHE A 72 13.26 12.56 2.29
CA PHE A 72 12.57 11.30 2.01
C PHE A 72 11.47 11.43 0.94
N LEU A 73 11.03 12.66 0.64
CA LEU A 73 9.95 12.94 -0.32
C LEU A 73 10.48 13.24 -1.74
N MET A 74 11.80 13.23 -1.94
CA MET A 74 12.40 13.42 -3.25
C MET A 74 12.57 12.06 -3.96
N PRO A 75 12.04 11.89 -5.19
CA PRO A 75 12.25 10.66 -5.96
C PRO A 75 13.73 10.42 -6.26
N PRO A 76 14.14 9.15 -6.42
CA PRO A 76 15.51 8.81 -6.81
C PRO A 76 15.76 9.10 -8.29
N ASN A 77 16.93 9.71 -8.57
CA ASN A 77 17.40 10.11 -9.90
C ASN A 77 17.24 8.99 -10.96
N PRO A 78 16.42 9.17 -12.01
CA PRO A 78 16.15 8.17 -13.04
C PRO A 78 17.23 8.06 -14.12
N GLN A 79 18.26 8.93 -14.13
CA GLN A 79 19.42 8.82 -15.03
C GLN A 79 20.51 7.89 -14.48
N ARG A 80 20.31 7.34 -13.28
CA ARG A 80 21.23 6.38 -12.69
C ARG A 80 21.15 5.09 -13.52
N THR A 81 22.24 4.76 -14.22
CA THR A 81 22.38 3.54 -15.04
C THR A 81 22.63 2.27 -14.22
N ASP A 82 22.58 2.37 -12.89
CA ASP A 82 22.55 1.26 -11.94
C ASP A 82 21.12 0.73 -11.74
N THR A 83 20.29 0.71 -12.79
CA THR A 83 18.93 0.16 -12.80
C THR A 83 18.92 -1.36 -12.72
N LYS A 84 19.37 -1.91 -11.59
CA LYS A 84 18.47 -2.80 -10.88
C LYS A 84 17.80 -1.90 -9.85
N PRO A 85 16.46 -1.74 -9.82
CA PRO A 85 15.85 -1.22 -8.60
C PRO A 85 16.49 -2.01 -7.47
N VAL A 86 17.22 -1.35 -6.55
CA VAL A 86 17.77 -2.06 -5.40
C VAL A 86 16.54 -2.66 -4.76
N PRO A 87 16.33 -3.98 -4.81
CA PRO A 87 15.17 -4.57 -4.18
C PRO A 87 15.24 -4.06 -2.75
N SER A 88 14.11 -3.62 -2.21
CA SER A 88 13.97 -3.62 -0.75
C SER A 88 14.59 -4.93 -0.26
N TYR A 89 15.42 -4.90 0.79
CA TYR A 89 16.21 -6.06 1.25
C TYR A 89 15.36 -7.30 1.56
N THR A 90 14.03 -7.15 1.52
CA THR A 90 13.05 -8.22 1.62
C THR A 90 12.52 -8.55 0.22
N GLN A 91 12.97 -9.69 -0.30
CA GLN A 91 12.55 -10.28 -1.59
C GLN A 91 11.05 -10.62 -1.67
N LEU A 92 10.35 -10.58 -0.52
CA LEU A 92 8.94 -10.96 -0.35
C LEU A 92 8.04 -9.82 0.15
N HIS A 93 8.59 -8.61 0.36
CA HIS A 93 7.87 -7.50 1.00
C HIS A 93 7.19 -7.92 2.33
N ILE A 94 7.90 -8.66 3.19
CA ILE A 94 7.35 -9.09 4.49
C ILE A 94 7.46 -7.90 5.45
N PHE A 95 6.31 -7.30 5.74
CA PHE A 95 6.20 -6.21 6.69
C PHE A 95 5.60 -6.70 8.01
N LYS A 96 6.03 -6.11 9.12
CA LYS A 96 5.56 -6.52 10.47
C LYS A 96 4.13 -6.07 10.78
N GLN A 97 3.67 -4.99 10.15
CA GLN A 97 2.39 -4.33 10.51
C GLN A 97 1.51 -4.04 9.29
N ALA A 98 2.04 -3.32 8.29
CA ALA A 98 1.30 -2.93 7.10
C ALA A 98 2.21 -2.79 5.88
N ALA A 99 1.61 -2.85 4.70
CA ALA A 99 2.25 -2.73 3.41
C ALA A 99 1.50 -1.71 2.55
N VAL A 100 2.22 -0.86 1.82
CA VAL A 100 1.68 -0.02 0.75
C VAL A 100 2.48 -0.31 -0.50
N CYS A 101 1.79 -0.60 -1.60
CA CYS A 101 2.39 -0.91 -2.89
C CYS A 101 1.73 -0.05 -3.97
N SER A 102 2.52 0.65 -4.76
CA SER A 102 2.09 1.40 -5.94
C SER A 102 3.15 1.34 -7.03
N ASP A 103 2.82 1.88 -8.20
CA ASP A 103 3.70 2.00 -9.36
C ASP A 103 4.80 3.07 -9.20
N SER A 104 4.80 3.80 -8.08
CA SER A 104 5.73 4.88 -7.76
C SER A 104 6.30 4.68 -6.36
N GLN A 105 7.63 4.55 -6.26
CA GLN A 105 8.32 4.36 -4.99
C GLN A 105 8.00 5.48 -3.99
N VAL A 106 8.01 6.74 -4.44
CA VAL A 106 7.69 7.90 -3.59
C VAL A 106 6.25 7.84 -3.11
N CYS A 107 5.32 7.41 -3.95
CA CYS A 107 3.90 7.36 -3.55
C CYS A 107 3.58 6.20 -2.62
N SER A 108 4.31 5.08 -2.71
CA SER A 108 4.27 4.02 -1.70
C SER A 108 4.80 4.53 -0.34
N GLN A 109 5.85 5.35 -0.37
CA GLN A 109 6.42 5.98 0.81
C GLN A 109 5.50 7.02 1.45
N VAL A 110 4.78 7.81 0.64
CA VAL A 110 3.75 8.75 1.12
C VAL A 110 2.61 8.02 1.84
N GLY A 111 2.09 6.92 1.27
CA GLY A 111 1.05 6.13 1.93
C GLY A 111 1.54 5.52 3.24
N ARG A 112 2.77 4.99 3.27
CA ARG A 112 3.41 4.51 4.50
C ARG A 112 3.51 5.62 5.55
N TYR A 113 3.94 6.82 5.16
CA TYR A 113 4.06 7.97 6.06
C TYR A 113 2.71 8.36 6.68
N ILE A 114 1.63 8.37 5.90
CA ILE A 114 0.28 8.66 6.42
C ILE A 114 -0.19 7.58 7.38
N PHE A 115 0.07 6.30 7.08
CA PHE A 115 -0.23 5.22 8.01
C PHE A 115 0.55 5.36 9.34
N GLU A 116 1.82 5.74 9.29
CA GLU A 116 2.64 6.02 10.49
C GLU A 116 2.16 7.24 11.29
N LYS A 117 1.32 8.10 10.71
CA LYS A 117 0.62 9.19 11.38
C LYS A 117 -0.71 8.78 11.99
N ASN A 118 -0.92 7.47 12.22
CA ASN A 118 -2.19 6.89 12.67
C ASN A 118 -3.35 7.12 11.68
N GLY A 119 -3.04 7.31 10.40
CA GLY A 119 -4.06 7.27 9.34
C GLY A 119 -4.62 5.86 9.17
N SER A 120 -5.89 5.77 8.78
CA SER A 120 -6.49 4.50 8.38
C SER A 120 -5.85 3.97 7.08
N ILE A 121 -6.11 2.71 6.74
CA ILE A 121 -5.68 2.16 5.44
C ILE A 121 -6.27 2.97 4.28
N VAL A 122 -7.48 3.51 4.44
CA VAL A 122 -8.14 4.36 3.44
C VAL A 122 -7.38 5.69 3.30
N ASP A 123 -6.99 6.34 4.39
CA ASP A 123 -6.20 7.58 4.34
C ASP A 123 -4.85 7.37 3.64
N ALA A 124 -4.17 6.26 3.96
CA ALA A 124 -2.92 5.87 3.31
C ALA A 124 -3.11 5.62 1.80
N THR A 125 -4.20 4.94 1.41
CA THR A 125 -4.56 4.72 0.01
C THR A 125 -4.82 6.04 -0.72
N LEU A 126 -5.61 6.95 -0.13
CA LEU A 126 -5.90 8.27 -0.73
C LEU A 126 -4.63 9.09 -0.94
N ALA A 127 -3.75 9.16 0.06
CA ALA A 127 -2.49 9.88 -0.06
C ALA A 127 -1.57 9.29 -1.15
N THR A 128 -1.50 7.95 -1.25
CA THR A 128 -0.79 7.29 -2.35
C THR A 128 -1.41 7.62 -3.70
N MET A 129 -2.74 7.64 -3.82
CA MET A 129 -3.44 7.95 -5.07
C MET A 129 -3.22 9.41 -5.50
N PHE A 130 -3.30 10.38 -4.58
CA PHE A 130 -2.99 11.79 -4.88
C PHE A 130 -1.54 11.96 -5.34
N CYS A 131 -0.59 11.30 -4.67
CA CYS A 131 0.80 11.28 -5.12
C CYS A 131 0.95 10.64 -6.51
N SER A 132 0.35 9.47 -6.77
CA SER A 132 0.45 8.80 -8.07
C SER A 132 -0.20 9.62 -9.18
N GLY A 133 -1.30 10.33 -8.91
CA GLY A 133 -1.91 11.28 -9.84
C GLY A 133 -1.04 12.49 -10.17
N LEU A 134 -0.06 12.80 -9.33
CA LEU A 134 0.97 13.81 -9.59
C LEU A 134 2.20 13.23 -10.30
N SER A 135 2.72 12.09 -9.85
CA SER A 135 3.94 11.51 -10.42
C SER A 135 3.73 10.72 -11.71
N ASN A 136 2.49 10.27 -11.98
CA ASN A 136 2.09 9.47 -13.14
C ASN A 136 0.84 10.07 -13.82
N MET A 137 0.90 11.39 -14.11
CA MET A 137 -0.22 12.17 -14.67
C MET A 137 -0.78 11.60 -15.99
N GLN A 138 0.02 10.85 -16.75
CA GLN A 138 -0.43 10.19 -17.97
C GLN A 138 -1.41 9.02 -17.73
N SER A 139 -1.49 8.52 -16.49
CA SER A 139 -2.19 7.29 -16.15
C SER A 139 -3.40 7.52 -15.26
N MET A 140 -3.32 8.45 -14.30
CA MET A 140 -4.41 8.79 -13.38
C MET A 140 -4.30 10.23 -12.90
N GLY A 141 -5.37 10.76 -12.31
CA GLY A 141 -5.39 12.10 -11.72
C GLY A 141 -6.78 12.48 -11.20
N ILE A 142 -6.89 13.67 -10.61
CA ILE A 142 -8.14 14.18 -10.02
C ILE A 142 -9.26 14.45 -11.04
N GLY A 143 -8.94 14.48 -12.33
CA GLY A 143 -9.91 14.65 -13.41
C GLY A 143 -10.49 13.33 -13.96
N GLY A 144 -10.10 12.18 -13.42
CA GLY A 144 -10.63 10.87 -13.79
C GLY A 144 -11.44 10.24 -12.68
N GLY A 145 -11.73 8.93 -12.80
CA GLY A 145 -12.39 8.14 -11.78
C GLY A 145 -11.52 7.02 -11.21
N PHE A 146 -12.02 6.34 -10.16
CA PHE A 146 -11.38 5.16 -9.61
C PHE A 146 -12.40 4.12 -9.14
N ILE A 147 -11.92 2.89 -8.91
CA ILE A 147 -12.68 1.87 -8.21
C ILE A 147 -11.82 1.33 -7.09
N MET A 148 -12.40 1.19 -5.90
CA MET A 148 -11.74 0.58 -4.75
C MET A 148 -12.50 -0.66 -4.30
N ASN A 149 -11.77 -1.73 -4.01
CA ASN A 149 -12.29 -2.90 -3.32
C ASN A 149 -11.72 -2.93 -1.90
N LEU A 150 -12.59 -2.86 -0.89
CA LEU A 150 -12.25 -2.76 0.52
C LEU A 150 -12.75 -3.98 1.27
N TYR A 151 -11.83 -4.79 1.78
CA TYR A 151 -12.16 -5.92 2.66
C TYR A 151 -12.10 -5.51 4.13
N ILE A 152 -13.19 -5.72 4.86
CA ILE A 152 -13.28 -5.46 6.30
C ILE A 152 -13.22 -6.79 7.03
N LYS A 153 -12.06 -7.08 7.64
CA LYS A 153 -11.78 -8.37 8.29
C LYS A 153 -12.75 -8.69 9.43
N GLN A 154 -13.16 -7.69 10.21
CA GLN A 154 -14.08 -7.87 11.34
C GLN A 154 -15.45 -8.38 10.87
N GLU A 155 -15.86 -7.98 9.68
CA GLU A 155 -17.14 -8.37 9.09
C GLU A 155 -17.03 -9.61 8.21
N GLY A 156 -15.80 -9.96 7.81
CA GLY A 156 -15.56 -11.02 6.84
C GLY A 156 -16.10 -10.70 5.44
N LYS A 157 -16.30 -9.41 5.12
CA LYS A 157 -16.99 -8.94 3.90
C LYS A 157 -16.15 -7.93 3.13
N ALA A 158 -16.34 -7.88 1.81
CA ALA A 158 -15.75 -6.86 0.95
C ALA A 158 -16.80 -5.96 0.30
N TYR A 159 -16.43 -4.70 0.14
CA TYR A 159 -17.23 -3.64 -0.44
C TYR A 159 -16.50 -3.02 -1.63
N THR A 160 -17.25 -2.66 -2.66
CA THR A 160 -16.76 -1.90 -3.80
C THR A 160 -17.27 -0.47 -3.74
N LEU A 161 -16.34 0.47 -3.82
CA LEU A 161 -16.61 1.88 -4.12
C LEU A 161 -16.36 2.11 -5.60
N ASP A 162 -17.43 2.31 -6.37
CA ASP A 162 -17.38 2.74 -7.78
C ASP A 162 -17.45 4.27 -7.82
N ALA A 163 -16.28 4.89 -7.98
CA ALA A 163 -16.10 6.31 -8.21
C ALA A 163 -15.58 6.56 -9.64
N ARG A 164 -16.04 5.75 -10.61
CA ARG A 164 -15.76 6.01 -12.02
C ARG A 164 -16.48 7.25 -12.50
N GLU A 165 -15.99 7.78 -13.61
CA GLU A 165 -16.69 8.79 -14.38
C GLU A 165 -18.08 8.28 -14.74
N ILE A 166 -19.09 9.14 -14.59
CA ILE A 166 -20.46 8.87 -15.01
C ILE A 166 -20.91 9.95 -15.98
N SER A 167 -21.93 9.63 -16.76
CA SER A 167 -22.83 10.66 -17.27
C SER A 167 -23.66 11.15 -16.06
N ALA A 168 -23.67 12.48 -15.82
CA ALA A 168 -24.28 13.25 -14.73
C ALA A 168 -25.21 12.52 -13.70
N LYS A 169 -24.98 12.77 -12.37
CA LYS A 169 -25.82 12.54 -11.13
C LYS A 169 -25.47 11.51 -10.03
N ALA A 170 -25.78 11.71 -8.71
CA ALA A 170 -25.31 12.76 -7.77
C ALA A 170 -25.08 12.51 -6.21
N SER A 171 -23.88 12.48 -5.54
CA SER A 171 -23.60 12.57 -4.02
C SER A 171 -22.18 12.22 -3.42
N THR A 172 -22.05 12.21 -2.06
CA THR A 172 -20.88 12.32 -1.14
C THR A 172 -20.78 11.23 0.00
N ARG A 173 -19.63 11.09 0.70
CA ARG A 173 -19.49 10.44 2.06
C ARG A 173 -18.14 10.66 2.82
N ASP A 174 -18.09 10.25 4.10
CA ASP A 174 -17.15 10.60 5.20
C ASP A 174 -15.72 9.99 5.20
N MET A 175 -14.75 10.69 5.81
CA MET A 175 -13.32 10.31 5.97
C MET A 175 -12.80 10.47 7.42
N HIS A 176 -11.67 9.82 7.76
CA HIS A 176 -11.08 9.79 9.11
C HIS A 176 -10.07 10.91 9.40
N LEU A 177 -9.18 11.24 8.47
CA LEU A 177 -8.28 12.40 8.57
C LEU A 177 -8.84 13.63 7.83
N LYS A 178 -8.37 14.83 8.17
CA LYS A 178 -8.75 16.05 7.44
C LYS A 178 -8.10 16.06 6.06
N TRP A 179 -8.79 16.59 5.06
CA TRP A 179 -8.31 16.75 3.68
C TRP A 179 -6.89 17.33 3.58
N ASN A 180 -6.62 18.38 4.35
CA ASN A 180 -5.30 18.99 4.41
C ASN A 180 -4.20 17.99 4.79
N GLU A 181 -4.44 17.13 5.79
CA GLU A 181 -3.43 16.18 6.27
C GLU A 181 -3.12 15.09 5.24
N ILE A 182 -4.12 14.71 4.43
CA ILE A 182 -3.98 13.68 3.38
C ILE A 182 -3.24 14.25 2.15
N ILE A 183 -3.55 15.49 1.75
CA ILE A 183 -3.07 16.09 0.49
C ILE A 183 -1.75 16.85 0.69
N GLN A 184 -1.43 17.33 1.89
CA GLN A 184 -0.23 18.15 2.12
C GLN A 184 1.07 17.51 1.60
N PRO A 185 1.35 16.20 1.79
CA PRO A 185 2.55 15.58 1.22
C PRO A 185 2.60 15.69 -0.32
N THR A 186 1.46 15.57 -0.99
CA THR A 186 1.36 15.75 -2.45
C THR A 186 1.58 17.21 -2.85
N ILE A 187 1.06 18.18 -2.09
CA ILE A 187 1.33 19.61 -2.33
C ILE A 187 2.82 19.90 -2.18
N ASP A 188 3.48 19.33 -1.18
CA ASP A 188 4.91 19.51 -0.95
C ASP A 188 5.73 18.97 -2.13
N ILE A 189 5.41 17.76 -2.62
CA ILE A 189 6.02 17.20 -3.84
C ILE A 189 5.73 18.10 -5.04
N CYS A 190 4.50 18.59 -5.18
CA CYS A 190 4.10 19.44 -6.30
C CYS A 190 4.92 20.74 -6.37
N LYS A 191 5.12 21.41 -5.23
CA LYS A 191 5.88 22.67 -5.11
C LYS A 191 7.39 22.46 -5.29
N ASN A 192 7.92 21.39 -4.70
CA ASN A 192 9.33 21.04 -4.84
C ASN A 192 9.65 20.55 -6.26
N GLY A 193 8.66 19.96 -6.92
CA GLY A 193 8.75 19.31 -8.21
C GLY A 193 9.08 17.83 -8.08
N PHE A 194 8.72 17.06 -9.11
CA PHE A 194 9.02 15.63 -9.21
C PHE A 194 9.85 15.35 -10.47
N GLU A 195 10.66 14.31 -10.43
CA GLU A 195 11.48 13.92 -11.58
C GLU A 195 10.63 13.24 -12.66
N MET A 196 10.82 13.68 -13.91
CA MET A 196 10.25 13.02 -15.10
C MET A 196 10.70 11.56 -15.13
N SER A 197 9.74 10.63 -15.01
CA SER A 197 10.04 9.20 -15.09
C SER A 197 10.26 8.77 -16.54
N LYS A 198 10.98 7.65 -16.74
CA LYS A 198 11.14 7.06 -18.07
C LYS A 198 9.78 6.70 -18.68
N HIS A 199 8.86 6.15 -17.88
CA HIS A 199 7.53 5.78 -18.35
C HIS A 199 6.70 6.99 -18.81
N MET A 200 6.75 8.09 -18.07
CA MET A 200 6.09 9.35 -18.47
C MET A 200 6.72 9.88 -19.77
N TYR A 201 8.05 9.91 -19.85
CA TYR A 201 8.77 10.32 -21.06
C TYR A 201 8.39 9.48 -22.30
N ASP A 202 8.37 8.16 -22.17
CA ASP A 202 7.96 7.26 -23.25
C ASP A 202 6.50 7.52 -23.67
N SER A 203 5.61 7.77 -22.71
CA SER A 203 4.19 8.09 -22.95
C SER A 203 4.00 9.43 -23.66
N LEU A 204 4.84 10.43 -23.39
CA LEU A 204 4.81 11.71 -24.10
C LEU A 204 5.20 11.52 -25.58
N HIS A 205 6.14 10.63 -25.89
CA HIS A 205 6.57 10.34 -27.26
C HIS A 205 5.52 9.60 -28.08
N THR A 206 4.66 8.81 -27.44
CA THR A 206 3.55 8.14 -28.13
C THR A 206 2.36 9.08 -28.41
N ASN A 207 2.31 10.26 -27.78
CA ASN A 207 1.24 11.23 -27.95
C ASN A 207 1.73 12.60 -28.46
N SER A 208 1.83 12.73 -29.78
CA SER A 208 2.29 13.95 -30.45
C SER A 208 1.41 15.18 -30.19
N LYS A 209 0.17 15.00 -29.72
CA LYS A 209 -0.76 16.11 -29.41
C LYS A 209 -0.29 16.97 -28.24
N VAL A 210 0.56 16.44 -27.36
CA VAL A 210 1.11 17.19 -26.22
C VAL A 210 1.85 18.44 -26.66
N LYS A 211 2.63 18.37 -27.76
CA LYS A 211 3.37 19.55 -28.27
C LYS A 211 2.45 20.63 -28.87
N MET A 212 1.21 20.27 -29.22
CA MET A 212 0.19 21.15 -29.81
C MET A 212 -0.71 21.79 -28.75
N ASP A 213 -0.83 21.18 -27.58
CA ASP A 213 -1.60 21.71 -26.47
C ASP A 213 -0.82 22.80 -25.72
N LYS A 214 -1.43 23.96 -25.52
CA LYS A 214 -0.75 25.13 -24.94
C LYS A 214 -0.31 24.86 -23.49
N GLN A 215 -1.14 24.19 -22.70
CA GLN A 215 -0.92 23.95 -21.28
C GLN A 215 0.08 22.80 -21.07
N LEU A 216 -0.09 21.69 -21.80
CA LEU A 216 0.78 20.53 -21.66
C LEU A 216 2.17 20.80 -22.24
N ARG A 217 2.28 21.57 -23.33
CA ARG A 217 3.57 22.00 -23.87
C ARG A 217 4.40 22.76 -22.84
N GLN A 218 3.79 23.71 -22.13
CA GLN A 218 4.46 24.47 -21.06
C GLN A 218 5.02 23.59 -19.95
N MET A 219 4.38 22.44 -19.69
CA MET A 219 4.78 21.53 -18.63
C MET A 219 5.87 20.55 -19.06
N TYR A 220 5.87 20.12 -20.32
CA TYR A 220 6.64 18.95 -20.75
C TYR A 220 7.63 19.20 -21.88
N VAL A 221 7.61 20.37 -22.52
CA VAL A 221 8.41 20.66 -23.71
C VAL A 221 9.37 21.81 -23.43
N ASP A 222 10.64 21.58 -23.74
CA ASP A 222 11.66 22.62 -23.76
C ASP A 222 11.39 23.56 -24.94
N GLU A 223 11.16 24.85 -24.64
CA GLU A 223 10.78 25.83 -25.67
C GLU A 223 11.88 26.07 -26.71
N HIS A 224 13.15 25.89 -26.35
CA HIS A 224 14.28 26.17 -27.23
C HIS A 224 14.52 25.04 -28.24
N SER A 225 14.52 23.80 -27.75
CA SER A 225 14.76 22.60 -28.56
C SER A 225 13.48 22.06 -29.20
N ASN A 226 12.30 22.47 -28.72
CA ASN A 226 11.02 21.89 -29.08
C ASN A 226 10.94 20.38 -28.79
N GLU A 227 11.77 19.88 -27.87
CA GLU A 227 11.79 18.48 -27.44
C GLU A 227 11.22 18.30 -26.04
N PHE A 228 10.74 17.09 -25.76
CA PHE A 228 10.26 16.77 -24.42
C PHE A 228 11.41 16.79 -23.41
N TYR A 229 11.13 17.25 -22.19
CA TYR A 229 12.07 17.15 -21.09
C TYR A 229 12.48 15.70 -20.85
N LYS A 230 13.79 15.46 -20.70
CA LYS A 230 14.36 14.11 -20.56
C LYS A 230 14.01 13.51 -19.19
N PRO A 231 14.08 12.17 -19.04
CA PRO A 231 13.98 11.55 -17.72
C PRO A 231 14.96 12.19 -16.73
N GLY A 232 14.47 12.49 -15.53
CA GLY A 232 15.21 13.15 -14.45
C GLY A 232 15.08 14.66 -14.41
N THR A 233 14.50 15.29 -15.44
CA THR A 233 14.14 16.71 -15.34
C THR A 233 13.07 16.91 -14.26
N ILE A 234 13.23 17.93 -13.43
CA ILE A 234 12.25 18.29 -12.40
C ILE A 234 11.08 19.02 -13.05
N ILE A 235 9.87 18.46 -12.89
CA ILE A 235 8.60 18.99 -13.38
C ILE A 235 7.85 19.64 -12.23
N LYS A 236 7.32 20.84 -12.46
CA LYS A 236 6.57 21.64 -11.47
C LYS A 236 5.23 22.10 -12.06
N PRO A 237 4.13 21.41 -11.74
CA PRO A 237 2.83 21.78 -12.29
C PRO A 237 2.12 22.81 -11.40
N ASP A 238 2.60 24.06 -11.40
CA ASP A 238 2.18 25.12 -10.46
C ASP A 238 0.65 25.30 -10.38
N LYS A 239 -0.05 25.22 -11.52
CA LYS A 239 -1.52 25.32 -11.58
C LYS A 239 -2.21 24.17 -10.86
N LEU A 240 -1.71 22.93 -11.03
CA LEU A 240 -2.22 21.77 -10.32
C LEU A 240 -1.92 21.88 -8.82
N CYS A 241 -0.75 22.38 -8.44
CA CYS A 241 -0.42 22.60 -7.03
C CYS A 241 -1.44 23.56 -6.39
N ARG A 242 -1.83 24.63 -7.08
CA ARG A 242 -2.85 25.55 -6.58
C ARG A 242 -4.23 24.89 -6.45
N THR A 243 -4.60 24.03 -7.38
CA THR A 243 -5.84 23.23 -7.26
C THR A 243 -5.79 22.32 -6.04
N LEU A 244 -4.68 21.61 -5.82
CA LEU A 244 -4.50 20.73 -4.67
C LEU A 244 -4.56 21.50 -3.34
N GLU A 245 -4.01 22.72 -3.27
CA GLU A 245 -4.17 23.60 -2.10
C GLU A 245 -5.63 23.92 -1.80
N ILE A 246 -6.42 24.26 -2.84
CA ILE A 246 -7.85 24.55 -2.66
C ILE A 246 -8.59 23.30 -2.16
N ILE A 247 -8.29 22.11 -2.71
CA ILE A 247 -8.90 20.85 -2.26
C ILE A 247 -8.49 20.53 -0.82
N ALA A 248 -7.23 20.75 -0.45
CA ALA A 248 -6.74 20.56 0.90
C ALA A 248 -7.46 21.46 1.92
N GLU A 249 -7.73 22.72 1.55
CA GLU A 249 -8.39 23.72 2.39
C GLU A 249 -9.92 23.54 2.46
N GLN A 250 -10.56 23.29 1.32
CA GLN A 250 -12.03 23.34 1.16
C GLN A 250 -12.67 21.95 1.09
N GLY A 251 -11.87 20.90 0.93
CA GLY A 251 -12.31 19.53 0.74
C GLY A 251 -12.58 19.14 -0.70
N GLY A 252 -12.75 17.84 -0.93
CA GLY A 252 -12.95 17.21 -2.25
C GLY A 252 -14.16 17.75 -3.00
N ASP A 253 -15.22 18.13 -2.29
CA ASP A 253 -16.44 18.70 -2.86
C ASP A 253 -16.14 19.96 -3.68
N SER A 254 -15.08 20.71 -3.38
CA SER A 254 -14.68 21.89 -4.16
C SER A 254 -14.47 21.60 -5.65
N LEU A 255 -14.11 20.38 -6.05
CA LEU A 255 -14.02 19.99 -7.46
C LEU A 255 -15.38 19.92 -8.18
N TYR A 256 -16.43 19.60 -7.42
CA TYR A 256 -17.77 19.33 -7.93
C TYR A 256 -18.73 20.50 -7.71
N ILE A 257 -18.49 21.30 -6.67
CA ILE A 257 -19.30 22.47 -6.30
C ILE A 257 -18.44 23.73 -6.14
N GLY A 258 -19.05 24.90 -6.37
CA GLY A 258 -18.40 26.20 -6.16
C GLY A 258 -17.42 26.60 -7.27
N LYS A 259 -16.38 27.36 -6.91
CA LYS A 259 -15.54 28.09 -7.88
C LYS A 259 -14.65 27.20 -8.74
N LEU A 260 -14.08 26.13 -8.18
CA LEU A 260 -13.27 25.19 -8.95
C LEU A 260 -14.12 24.44 -9.98
N ALA A 261 -15.33 24.00 -9.59
CA ALA A 261 -16.29 23.42 -10.52
C ALA A 261 -16.72 24.40 -11.63
N GLU A 262 -16.91 25.68 -11.32
CA GLU A 262 -17.19 26.73 -12.32
C GLU A 262 -16.05 26.92 -13.32
N MET A 263 -14.82 27.00 -12.83
CA MET A 263 -13.63 27.10 -13.67
C MET A 263 -13.50 25.88 -14.57
N PHE A 264 -13.68 24.68 -14.02
CA PHE A 264 -13.58 23.43 -14.77
C PHE A 264 -14.67 23.32 -15.84
N ALA A 265 -15.93 23.61 -15.51
CA ALA A 265 -17.03 23.62 -16.48
C ALA A 265 -16.81 24.67 -17.59
N SER A 266 -16.19 25.81 -17.27
CA SER A 266 -15.81 26.82 -18.28
C SER A 266 -14.75 26.29 -19.24
N ASP A 267 -13.68 25.68 -18.73
CA ASP A 267 -12.63 25.09 -19.55
C ASP A 267 -13.19 23.99 -20.47
N LEU A 268 -14.07 23.13 -19.95
CA LEU A 268 -14.76 22.10 -20.74
C LEU A 268 -15.61 22.69 -21.86
N LYS A 269 -16.36 23.76 -21.57
CA LYS A 269 -17.18 24.46 -22.57
C LYS A 269 -16.31 25.09 -23.66
N ASP A 270 -15.19 25.70 -23.30
CA ASP A 270 -14.25 26.29 -24.27
C ASP A 270 -13.62 25.22 -25.19
N MET A 271 -13.53 23.97 -24.71
CA MET A 271 -13.11 22.80 -25.49
C MET A 271 -14.26 22.15 -26.29
N GLY A 272 -15.47 22.72 -26.26
CA GLY A 272 -16.64 22.19 -26.96
C GLY A 272 -17.28 20.97 -26.27
N SER A 273 -17.00 20.74 -25.00
CA SER A 273 -17.62 19.68 -24.21
C SER A 273 -19.10 19.97 -23.93
N ILE A 274 -19.89 18.90 -23.80
CA ILE A 274 -21.29 18.95 -23.36
C ILE A 274 -21.43 18.85 -21.83
N ILE A 275 -20.34 18.59 -21.11
CA ILE A 275 -20.34 18.52 -19.65
C ILE A 275 -20.51 19.92 -19.08
N THR A 276 -21.46 20.06 -18.17
CA THR A 276 -21.86 21.30 -17.53
C THR A 276 -21.51 21.28 -16.04
N LYS A 277 -21.56 22.45 -15.40
CA LYS A 277 -21.46 22.56 -13.94
C LYS A 277 -22.51 21.69 -13.24
N HIS A 278 -23.73 21.63 -13.80
CA HIS A 278 -24.79 20.81 -13.23
C HIS A 278 -24.39 19.34 -13.19
N ASP A 279 -23.73 18.82 -14.22
CA ASP A 279 -23.29 17.42 -14.25
C ASP A 279 -22.26 17.10 -13.14
N LEU A 280 -21.42 18.08 -12.78
CA LEU A 280 -20.44 18.01 -11.69
C LEU A 280 -21.12 18.07 -10.32
N GLU A 281 -21.98 19.07 -10.09
CA GLU A 281 -22.75 19.22 -8.84
C GLU A 281 -23.64 18.03 -8.57
N GLU A 282 -24.05 17.39 -9.66
CA GLU A 282 -24.74 16.16 -9.62
C GLU A 282 -23.71 15.09 -9.19
N TYR A 283 -22.90 14.42 -10.03
CA TYR A 283 -21.91 13.34 -9.67
C TYR A 283 -21.98 12.58 -8.30
N GLU A 284 -22.18 11.25 -8.33
CA GLU A 284 -22.25 10.37 -7.15
C GLU A 284 -21.29 9.20 -7.20
N VAL A 285 -20.73 8.85 -6.05
CA VAL A 285 -20.07 7.55 -5.88
C VAL A 285 -21.07 6.47 -5.49
N ARG A 286 -20.88 5.25 -5.98
CA ARG A 286 -21.75 4.09 -5.68
C ARG A 286 -21.03 3.08 -4.81
N TRP A 287 -21.65 2.72 -3.69
CA TRP A 287 -21.22 1.59 -2.86
C TRP A 287 -22.00 0.33 -3.23
N ASN A 288 -21.27 -0.75 -3.51
CA ASN A 288 -21.83 -2.06 -3.82
C ASN A 288 -21.14 -3.13 -2.99
N ASP A 289 -21.81 -4.26 -2.79
CA ASP A 289 -21.13 -5.46 -2.30
C ASP A 289 -20.21 -6.02 -3.39
N SER A 290 -19.01 -6.45 -2.99
CA SER A 290 -18.15 -7.19 -3.91
C SER A 290 -18.65 -8.62 -4.09
N ILE A 291 -18.40 -9.21 -5.26
CA ILE A 291 -18.87 -10.56 -5.59
C ILE A 291 -17.86 -11.58 -5.04
N PRO A 292 -18.24 -12.44 -4.08
CA PRO A 292 -17.36 -13.49 -3.58
C PRO A 292 -17.32 -14.67 -4.55
N ILE A 293 -16.12 -15.17 -4.87
CA ILE A 293 -15.90 -16.31 -5.75
C ILE A 293 -15.02 -17.34 -5.05
N ASP A 294 -15.48 -18.58 -4.96
CA ASP A 294 -14.71 -19.68 -4.38
C ASP A 294 -13.61 -20.18 -5.34
N ILE A 295 -12.37 -20.08 -4.88
CA ILE A 295 -11.17 -20.60 -5.54
C ILE A 295 -10.53 -21.62 -4.61
N ASN A 296 -10.96 -22.88 -4.73
CA ASN A 296 -10.36 -24.01 -4.01
C ASN A 296 -10.36 -23.84 -2.48
N GLY A 297 -11.42 -23.26 -1.91
CA GLY A 297 -11.55 -23.02 -0.47
C GLY A 297 -11.13 -21.61 -0.02
N ASP A 298 -10.50 -20.82 -0.89
CA ASP A 298 -10.28 -19.38 -0.67
C ASP A 298 -11.38 -18.55 -1.35
N ILE A 299 -11.66 -17.35 -0.83
CA ILE A 299 -12.62 -16.43 -1.43
C ILE A 299 -11.91 -15.27 -2.11
N MET A 300 -12.10 -15.15 -3.42
CA MET A 300 -11.71 -13.97 -4.20
C MET A 300 -12.91 -13.02 -4.33
N TYR A 301 -12.75 -11.81 -3.82
CA TYR A 301 -13.73 -10.74 -3.99
C TYR A 301 -13.45 -9.98 -5.28
N VAL A 302 -14.37 -10.04 -6.24
CA VAL A 302 -14.26 -9.32 -7.50
C VAL A 302 -15.21 -8.11 -7.54
N ILE A 303 -14.79 -7.10 -8.28
CA ILE A 303 -15.56 -5.88 -8.50
C ILE A 303 -16.73 -6.19 -9.47
N PRO A 304 -17.98 -5.82 -9.14
CA PRO A 304 -19.13 -6.04 -10.00
C PRO A 304 -19.09 -5.18 -11.28
N PRO A 305 -19.96 -5.49 -12.28
CA PRO A 305 -20.25 -4.55 -13.36
C PRO A 305 -20.62 -3.18 -12.80
N PRO A 306 -20.28 -2.09 -13.49
CA PRO A 306 -19.72 -1.97 -14.85
C PRO A 306 -18.20 -2.27 -15.02
N ALA A 307 -17.50 -2.68 -13.96
CA ALA A 307 -16.11 -3.12 -14.08
C ALA A 307 -16.00 -4.53 -14.68
N SER A 308 -14.77 -4.94 -15.02
CA SER A 308 -14.49 -6.25 -15.62
C SER A 308 -14.14 -7.35 -14.61
N GLY A 309 -14.37 -7.15 -13.30
CA GLY A 309 -14.03 -8.16 -12.27
C GLY A 309 -14.74 -9.50 -12.50
N ILE A 310 -15.97 -9.48 -12.99
CA ILE A 310 -16.74 -10.68 -13.36
C ILE A 310 -16.09 -11.50 -14.50
N LEU A 311 -15.26 -10.88 -15.35
CA LEU A 311 -14.50 -11.62 -16.37
C LEU A 311 -13.41 -12.45 -15.71
N VAL A 312 -12.74 -11.91 -14.69
CA VAL A 312 -11.70 -12.64 -13.94
C VAL A 312 -12.30 -13.85 -13.25
N SER A 313 -13.48 -13.73 -12.65
CA SER A 313 -14.15 -14.87 -12.02
C SER A 313 -14.50 -15.97 -13.04
N TYR A 314 -14.94 -15.58 -14.24
CA TYR A 314 -15.26 -16.54 -15.29
C TYR A 314 -14.02 -17.28 -15.80
N ILE A 315 -12.92 -16.56 -16.02
CA ILE A 315 -11.61 -17.14 -16.37
C ILE A 315 -11.18 -18.14 -15.30
N VAL A 316 -11.18 -17.72 -14.04
CA VAL A 316 -10.72 -18.56 -12.93
C VAL A 316 -11.57 -19.81 -12.79
N ASN A 317 -12.90 -19.71 -12.97
CA ASN A 317 -13.77 -20.88 -12.89
C ASN A 317 -13.53 -21.89 -14.03
N ILE A 318 -13.28 -21.44 -15.26
CA ILE A 318 -12.86 -22.33 -16.34
C ILE A 318 -11.54 -23.01 -15.98
N LEU A 319 -10.57 -22.23 -15.49
CA LEU A 319 -9.22 -22.74 -15.24
C LEU A 319 -9.13 -23.65 -14.01
N LYS A 320 -9.99 -23.46 -13.02
CA LYS A 320 -10.11 -24.30 -11.82
C LYS A 320 -10.32 -25.77 -12.18
N ASN A 321 -11.09 -26.04 -13.23
CA ASN A 321 -11.38 -27.40 -13.71
C ASN A 321 -10.15 -28.15 -14.26
N TYR A 322 -9.08 -27.43 -14.62
CA TYR A 322 -7.83 -28.07 -15.04
C TYR A 322 -6.92 -28.46 -13.88
N ASN A 323 -7.21 -28.01 -12.65
CA ASN A 323 -6.45 -28.30 -11.43
C ASN A 323 -4.93 -28.15 -11.62
N PHE A 324 -4.50 -26.96 -12.07
CA PHE A 324 -3.09 -26.71 -12.37
C PHE A 324 -2.17 -26.98 -11.18
N LYS A 325 -1.05 -27.63 -11.48
CA LYS A 325 0.00 -27.97 -10.53
C LYS A 325 1.36 -27.46 -11.00
N PRO A 326 2.39 -27.42 -10.13
CA PRO A 326 3.74 -27.03 -10.55
C PRO A 326 4.28 -27.86 -11.73
N GLU A 327 3.87 -29.12 -11.88
CA GLU A 327 4.29 -29.98 -12.98
C GLU A 327 3.78 -29.50 -14.35
N ASP A 328 2.66 -28.78 -14.39
CA ASP A 328 2.04 -28.29 -15.62
C ASP A 328 2.85 -27.18 -16.31
N ILE A 329 3.90 -26.67 -15.66
CA ILE A 329 4.87 -25.72 -16.22
C ILE A 329 6.32 -26.23 -16.19
N SER A 330 6.51 -27.53 -15.92
CA SER A 330 7.84 -28.13 -15.74
C SER A 330 8.59 -28.44 -17.04
N SER A 331 7.87 -28.64 -18.14
CA SER A 331 8.43 -28.96 -19.46
C SER A 331 7.88 -28.03 -20.54
N VAL A 332 8.56 -27.92 -21.68
CA VAL A 332 8.07 -27.10 -22.80
C VAL A 332 6.66 -27.54 -23.24
N ASN A 333 6.42 -28.85 -23.38
CA ASN A 333 5.13 -29.37 -23.84
C ASN A 333 4.00 -29.13 -22.83
N SER A 334 4.25 -29.35 -21.53
CA SER A 334 3.26 -29.08 -20.48
C SER A 334 2.95 -27.58 -20.40
N THR A 335 3.98 -26.73 -20.47
CA THR A 335 3.82 -25.28 -20.48
C THR A 335 3.01 -24.81 -21.67
N ILE A 336 3.27 -25.31 -22.89
CA ILE A 336 2.49 -24.98 -24.08
C ILE A 336 1.01 -25.30 -23.87
N LEU A 337 0.70 -26.50 -23.35
CA LEU A 337 -0.68 -26.90 -23.11
C LEU A 337 -1.36 -26.04 -22.03
N THR A 338 -0.64 -25.71 -20.96
CA THR A 338 -1.12 -24.83 -19.88
C THR A 338 -1.46 -23.45 -20.40
N TYR A 339 -0.55 -22.82 -21.14
CA TYR A 339 -0.80 -21.51 -21.74
C TYR A 339 -1.90 -21.56 -22.81
N HIS A 340 -2.00 -22.63 -23.59
CA HIS A 340 -3.11 -22.82 -24.53
C HIS A 340 -4.47 -22.79 -23.80
N ARG A 341 -4.61 -23.52 -22.68
CA ARG A 341 -5.84 -23.51 -21.86
C ARG A 341 -6.15 -22.11 -21.31
N ILE A 342 -5.14 -21.39 -20.81
CA ILE A 342 -5.29 -20.01 -20.33
C ILE A 342 -5.77 -19.09 -21.46
N ILE A 343 -5.15 -19.18 -22.65
CA ILE A 343 -5.51 -18.37 -23.82
C ILE A 343 -6.93 -18.67 -24.29
N GLU A 344 -7.34 -19.94 -24.36
CA GLU A 344 -8.70 -20.30 -24.76
C GLU A 344 -9.75 -19.85 -23.72
N ALA A 345 -9.44 -19.93 -22.42
CA ALA A 345 -10.28 -19.37 -21.38
C ALA A 345 -10.45 -17.85 -21.56
N PHE A 346 -9.36 -17.11 -21.83
CA PHE A 346 -9.43 -15.68 -22.13
C PHE A 346 -10.29 -15.39 -23.36
N LYS A 347 -10.04 -16.07 -24.49
CA LYS A 347 -10.83 -15.89 -25.73
C LYS A 347 -12.32 -16.10 -25.50
N HIS A 348 -12.68 -17.19 -24.80
CA HIS A 348 -14.07 -17.50 -24.51
C HIS A 348 -14.72 -16.43 -23.64
N THR A 349 -14.01 -16.00 -22.58
CA THR A 349 -14.45 -14.94 -21.66
C THR A 349 -14.66 -13.60 -22.37
N TYR A 350 -13.68 -13.17 -23.17
CA TYR A 350 -13.75 -11.88 -23.85
C TYR A 350 -14.80 -11.87 -24.97
N GLY A 351 -15.13 -13.02 -25.55
CA GLY A 351 -16.29 -13.18 -26.43
C GLY A 351 -17.63 -12.83 -25.76
N LYS A 352 -17.71 -12.88 -24.42
CA LYS A 352 -18.87 -12.47 -23.63
C LYS A 352 -18.81 -11.04 -23.11
N ARG A 353 -17.63 -10.39 -23.13
CA ARG A 353 -17.44 -9.04 -22.58
C ARG A 353 -18.40 -8.00 -23.15
N THR A 354 -18.79 -8.15 -24.41
CA THR A 354 -19.73 -7.25 -25.09
C THR A 354 -21.14 -7.27 -24.52
N GLN A 355 -21.45 -8.24 -23.65
CA GLN A 355 -22.75 -8.41 -22.99
C GLN A 355 -22.81 -7.75 -21.60
N ILE A 356 -21.69 -7.16 -21.13
CA ILE A 356 -21.58 -6.52 -19.82
C ILE A 356 -21.56 -5.01 -20.00
N GLY A 357 -22.39 -4.31 -19.22
CA GLY A 357 -22.49 -2.85 -19.19
C GLY A 357 -22.74 -2.34 -17.77
N ASP A 358 -23.17 -1.09 -17.64
CA ASP A 358 -23.63 -0.57 -16.35
C ASP A 358 -25.01 -1.18 -16.02
N PRO A 359 -25.15 -1.91 -14.90
CA PRO A 359 -26.40 -2.59 -14.54
C PRO A 359 -27.55 -1.61 -14.32
N LYS A 360 -27.28 -0.31 -14.11
CA LYS A 360 -28.33 0.73 -14.07
C LYS A 360 -29.02 0.92 -15.42
N TYR A 361 -28.33 0.63 -16.54
CA TYR A 361 -28.78 0.94 -17.90
C TYR A 361 -28.91 -0.29 -18.79
N VAL A 362 -28.23 -1.38 -18.46
CA VAL A 362 -28.26 -2.64 -19.20
C VAL A 362 -28.78 -3.71 -18.27
N ASN A 363 -29.83 -4.43 -18.66
CA ASN A 363 -30.26 -5.61 -17.93
C ASN A 363 -29.20 -6.70 -18.09
N ILE A 364 -28.44 -6.93 -17.02
CA ILE A 364 -27.40 -7.97 -16.99
C ILE A 364 -28.00 -9.29 -16.52
N ASP A 365 -29.18 -9.35 -15.89
CA ASP A 365 -29.72 -10.56 -15.26
C ASP A 365 -30.10 -11.68 -16.26
N ASP A 366 -30.55 -11.32 -17.46
CA ASP A 366 -30.74 -12.29 -18.55
C ASP A 366 -29.41 -12.93 -19.01
N ASN A 367 -28.31 -12.18 -18.86
CA ASN A 367 -26.96 -12.67 -19.13
C ASN A 367 -26.31 -13.30 -17.89
N ALA A 368 -26.64 -12.82 -16.68
CA ALA A 368 -26.12 -13.31 -15.41
C ALA A 368 -26.71 -14.67 -15.09
N SER A 369 -27.96 -14.95 -15.43
CA SER A 369 -28.51 -16.32 -15.42
C SER A 369 -27.78 -17.23 -16.41
N THR A 370 -27.29 -16.70 -17.53
CA THR A 370 -26.40 -17.42 -18.45
C THR A 370 -25.02 -17.62 -17.84
N PHE A 371 -24.43 -16.61 -17.18
CA PHE A 371 -23.16 -16.72 -16.47
C PHE A 371 -23.27 -17.71 -15.30
N ASP A 372 -24.25 -17.61 -14.42
CA ASP A 372 -24.53 -18.52 -13.31
C ASP A 372 -24.80 -19.95 -13.75
N ARG A 373 -25.50 -20.13 -14.89
CA ARG A 373 -25.76 -21.44 -15.47
C ARG A 373 -24.47 -22.04 -16.04
N TYR A 374 -23.60 -21.24 -16.65
CA TYR A 374 -22.28 -21.70 -17.10
C TYR A 374 -21.32 -21.98 -15.93
N MET A 375 -21.31 -21.13 -14.90
CA MET A 375 -20.51 -21.30 -13.67
C MET A 375 -20.95 -22.53 -12.86
N ARG A 376 -22.14 -23.08 -13.12
CA ARG A 376 -22.65 -24.34 -12.54
C ARG A 376 -22.57 -25.54 -13.48
N CYS A 377 -22.36 -25.36 -14.78
CA CYS A 377 -22.42 -26.43 -15.80
C CYS A 377 -21.05 -26.87 -16.34
N THR A 378 -19.95 -26.34 -15.83
CA THR A 378 -18.59 -26.85 -16.05
C THR A 378 -17.93 -27.04 -14.70
#